data_AF-D4H8H9-F1
#
_entry.id   AF-D4H8H9-F1
#
_cell.length_a   1.000
_cell.length_b   1.000
_cell.length_c   1.000
_cell.angle_alpha   90.00
_cell.angle_beta   90.00
_cell.angle_gamma   90.00
#
_symmetry.space_group_name_H-M   'P 1'
#
loop_
_entity.id
_entity.type
_entity.pdbx_description
1 polymer ?
#
loop_
_entity_poly.entity_id
_entity_poly.type
_entity_poly.pdbx_seq_one_letter_code
_entity_poly.pdbx_strand_id
1 'polypeptide(L)'
;MPLLDIEKIIKQDNLHSRFKLVHIAGLRARELNAPTEGSAPRQNNDHSKVTTTALDEIIRHQIVFERVASEEELAEEALLEHE
;
A
#
# COMPACT_ATOMS: atom_id res chain seq x y z
N MET A 1 -19.30 6.66 0.97
CA MET A 1 -18.00 7.01 1.59
C MET A 1 -17.07 5.82 1.45
N PRO A 2 -15.85 5.97 0.91
CA PRO A 2 -14.92 4.85 0.64
C PRO A 2 -14.54 4.05 1.90
N LEU A 3 -14.71 4.65 3.09
CA LEU A 3 -14.42 4.04 4.40
C LEU A 3 -15.37 2.90 4.80
N LEU A 4 -16.57 2.78 4.20
CA LEU A 4 -17.57 1.77 4.63
C LEU A 4 -17.23 0.34 4.19
N ASP A 5 -16.34 0.15 3.22
CA ASP A 5 -16.04 -1.17 2.64
C ASP A 5 -14.61 -1.66 2.88
N ILE A 6 -13.78 -0.94 3.66
CA ILE A 6 -12.38 -1.31 3.94
C ILE A 6 -12.24 -2.77 4.38
N GLU A 7 -13.17 -3.29 5.19
CA GLU A 7 -13.16 -4.68 5.64
C GLU A 7 -13.38 -5.72 4.54
N LYS A 8 -14.11 -5.38 3.47
CA LYS A 8 -14.26 -6.26 2.29
C LYS A 8 -12.99 -6.29 1.46
N ILE A 9 -12.25 -5.19 1.46
CA ILE A 9 -11.04 -5.02 0.64
C ILE A 9 -9.81 -5.68 1.29
N ILE A 10 -9.70 -5.67 2.61
CA ILE A 10 -8.64 -6.39 3.37
C ILE A 10 -8.69 -7.91 3.15
N LYS A 11 -9.85 -8.44 2.73
CA LYS A 11 -10.00 -9.87 2.39
C LYS A 11 -9.47 -10.20 0.99
N GLN A 12 -9.06 -9.22 0.18
CA GLN A 12 -8.51 -9.43 -1.15
C GLN A 12 -6.99 -9.61 -1.09
N ASP A 13 -6.46 -10.39 -2.04
CA ASP A 13 -5.09 -10.93 -2.02
C ASP A 13 -4.03 -9.82 -1.91
N ASN A 14 -2.95 -10.15 -1.18
CA ASN A 14 -1.80 -9.30 -0.80
C ASN A 14 -2.01 -8.30 0.35
N LEU A 15 -3.25 -8.08 0.82
CA LEU A 15 -3.56 -7.10 1.87
C LEU A 15 -4.32 -7.67 3.08
N HIS A 16 -3.93 -8.85 3.57
CA HIS A 16 -4.57 -9.54 4.71
C HIS A 16 -4.47 -8.82 6.07
N SER A 17 -3.82 -7.65 6.14
CA SER A 17 -3.59 -6.91 7.39
C SER A 17 -4.02 -5.46 7.29
N ARG A 18 -4.89 -5.06 8.23
CA ARG A 18 -5.30 -3.65 8.45
C ARG A 18 -4.09 -2.75 8.66
N PHE A 19 -3.09 -3.23 9.40
CA PHE A 19 -1.87 -2.49 9.65
C PHE A 19 -1.08 -2.27 8.37
N LYS A 20 -0.98 -3.29 7.51
CA LYS A 20 -0.33 -3.18 6.20
C LYS A 20 -1.04 -2.18 5.30
N LEU A 21 -2.38 -2.23 5.24
CA LEU A 21 -3.19 -1.25 4.50
C LEU A 21 -2.90 0.19 4.95
N VAL A 22 -2.95 0.44 6.27
CA VAL A 22 -2.71 1.78 6.82
C VAL A 22 -1.27 2.24 6.56
N HIS A 23 -0.30 1.34 6.69
CA HIS A 23 1.10 1.64 6.42
C HIS A 23 1.31 2.05 4.95
N ILE A 24 0.80 1.25 4.02
CA ILE A 24 0.88 1.52 2.58
C ILE A 24 0.16 2.83 2.22
N ALA A 25 -1.03 3.07 2.77
CA ALA A 25 -1.75 4.32 2.59
C ALA A 25 -0.98 5.53 3.13
N GLY A 26 -0.25 5.37 4.23
CA GLY A 26 0.63 6.39 4.79
C GLY A 26 1.80 6.73 3.86
N LEU A 27 2.48 5.71 3.33
CA LEU A 27 3.56 5.89 2.35
C LEU A 27 3.04 6.63 1.11
N ARG A 28 1.91 6.18 0.57
CA ARG A 28 1.32 6.78 -0.62
C ARG A 28 0.85 8.22 -0.39
N ALA A 29 0.24 8.51 0.76
CA ALA A 29 -0.15 9.87 1.11
C ALA A 29 1.06 10.80 1.23
N ARG A 30 2.21 10.29 1.70
CA ARG A 30 3.48 11.04 1.74
C ARG A 30 3.97 11.37 0.33
N GLU A 31 3.96 10.41 -0.59
CA GLU A 31 4.33 10.64 -2.00
C GLU A 31 3.43 11.69 -2.66
N LEU A 32 2.12 11.65 -2.40
CA LEU A 32 1.18 12.62 -2.95
C LEU A 32 1.44 14.05 -2.43
N ASN A 33 1.91 14.19 -1.19
CA ASN A 33 2.25 15.50 -0.60
C ASN A 33 3.61 16.02 -1.05
N ALA A 34 4.59 15.14 -1.21
CA ALA A 34 5.98 15.47 -1.52
C ALA A 34 6.51 14.52 -2.62
N PRO A 35 6.05 14.70 -3.87
CA PRO A 35 6.43 13.83 -4.97
C PRO A 35 7.92 13.99 -5.31
N THR A 36 8.58 12.87 -5.54
CA THR A 36 9.95 12.78 -6.06
C THR A 36 9.93 12.36 -7.54
N GLU A 37 11.07 12.41 -8.24
CA GLU A 37 11.14 12.06 -9.66
C GLU A 37 10.65 10.63 -9.99
N GLY A 38 10.70 9.70 -9.02
CA GLY A 38 10.19 8.34 -9.18
C GLY A 38 8.78 8.10 -8.66
N SER A 39 8.10 9.12 -8.13
CA SER A 39 6.77 8.97 -7.53
C SER A 39 5.70 8.79 -8.61
N ALA A 40 4.82 7.81 -8.44
CA ALA A 40 3.66 7.66 -9.32
C ALA A 40 2.75 8.89 -9.20
N PRO A 41 2.20 9.42 -10.31
CA PRO A 41 1.28 10.55 -10.26
C PRO A 41 0.01 10.17 -9.52
N ARG A 42 -0.75 11.19 -9.10
CA ARG A 42 -2.09 10.99 -8.54
C ARG A 42 -3.01 10.34 -9.58
N GLN A 43 -3.76 9.32 -9.17
CA GLN A 43 -4.61 8.53 -10.05
C GLN A 43 -6.06 9.03 -10.11
N ASN A 44 -6.54 9.68 -9.05
CA ASN A 44 -7.89 10.27 -9.04
C ASN A 44 -7.96 11.58 -8.23
N ASN A 45 -9.01 12.37 -8.51
CA ASN A 45 -9.28 13.64 -7.84
C ASN A 45 -10.62 13.62 -7.07
N ASP A 46 -11.14 12.43 -6.79
CA ASP A 46 -12.43 12.21 -6.13
C ASP A 46 -12.44 12.78 -4.69
N HIS A 47 -11.26 12.97 -4.11
CA HIS A 47 -11.07 13.38 -2.73
C HIS A 47 -10.07 14.53 -2.59
N SER A 48 -10.39 15.49 -1.71
CA SER A 48 -9.52 16.63 -1.41
C SER A 48 -8.37 16.28 -0.46
N LYS A 49 -8.55 15.28 0.41
CA LYS A 49 -7.53 14.85 1.37
C LYS A 49 -6.68 13.73 0.78
N VAL A 50 -5.36 13.90 0.81
CA VAL A 50 -4.40 12.94 0.25
C VAL A 50 -4.47 11.55 0.90
N THR A 51 -4.82 11.46 2.19
CA THR A 51 -4.98 10.18 2.89
C THR A 51 -6.19 9.41 2.41
N THR A 52 -7.29 10.10 2.13
CA THR A 52 -8.50 9.50 1.55
C THR A 52 -8.28 9.13 0.09
N THR A 53 -7.56 9.96 -0.68
CA THR A 53 -7.13 9.59 -2.04
C THR A 53 -6.25 8.35 -2.01
N ALA A 54 -5.22 8.31 -1.16
CA ALA A 54 -4.30 7.17 -1.07
C ALA A 54 -5.05 5.86 -0.76
N LEU A 55 -5.97 5.89 0.21
CA LEU A 55 -6.82 4.73 0.50
C LEU A 55 -7.66 4.34 -0.71
N ASP A 56 -8.32 5.27 -1.39
CA ASP A 56 -9.15 4.98 -2.56
C ASP A 56 -8.31 4.44 -3.74
N GLU A 57 -7.12 4.98 -3.99
CA GLU A 57 -6.18 4.48 -5.01
C GLU A 57 -5.76 3.03 -4.74
N ILE A 58 -5.48 2.70 -3.47
CA ILE A 58 -5.14 1.32 -3.04
C ILE A 58 -6.34 0.40 -3.24
N ILE A 59 -7.50 0.82 -2.75
CA ILE A 59 -8.74 0.02 -2.77
C ILE A 59 -9.17 -0.30 -4.20
N ARG A 60 -9.02 0.66 -5.11
CA ARG A 60 -9.37 0.50 -6.53
C ARG A 60 -8.25 -0.12 -7.37
N HIS A 61 -7.17 -0.59 -6.75
CA HIS A 61 -6.01 -1.19 -7.43
C HIS A 61 -5.41 -0.28 -8.50
N GLN A 62 -5.47 1.04 -8.29
CA GLN A 62 -4.89 2.03 -9.20
C GLN A 62 -3.37 2.17 -8.98
N ILE A 63 -2.87 1.67 -7.84
CA ILE A 63 -1.45 1.51 -7.56
C ILE A 63 -1.15 0.09 -7.09
N VAL A 64 0.00 -0.39 -7.55
CA VAL A 64 0.61 -1.65 -7.12
C VAL A 64 1.72 -1.35 -6.12
N PHE A 65 1.79 -2.14 -5.06
CA PHE A 65 2.88 -2.10 -4.09
C PHE A 65 3.57 -3.45 -4.07
N GLU A 66 4.88 -3.44 -4.25
CA GLU A 66 5.70 -4.64 -4.12
C GLU A 66 6.42 -4.60 -2.77
N ARG A 67 6.35 -5.71 -2.03
CA ARG A 67 7.21 -5.87 -0.84
C ARG A 67 8.61 -6.16 -1.37
N VAL A 68 9.53 -5.24 -1.14
CA VAL A 68 10.96 -5.52 -1.28
C VAL A 68 11.41 -6.07 0.07
N ALA A 69 11.74 -7.37 0.11
CA ALA A 69 12.33 -7.98 1.30
C ALA A 69 13.74 -7.43 1.50
N SER A 70 14.15 -7.23 2.74
CA SER A 70 15.54 -6.86 3.04
C SER A 70 16.48 -8.04 2.78
N GLU A 71 17.76 -7.77 2.58
CA GLU A 71 18.78 -8.82 2.43
C GLU A 71 18.82 -9.74 3.66
N GLU A 72 18.55 -9.21 4.85
CA GLU A 72 18.46 -9.98 6.10
C GLU A 72 17.24 -10.91 6.11
N GLU A 73 16.07 -10.42 5.69
CA GLU A 73 14.85 -11.25 5.59
C GLU A 73 15.02 -12.38 4.56
N LEU A 74 15.65 -12.09 3.42
CA LEU A 74 15.94 -13.09 2.39
C LEU A 74 16.94 -14.15 2.88
N ALA A 75 17.94 -13.74 3.67
CA ALA A 75 18.91 -14.66 4.25
C ALA A 75 18.28 -15.57 5.32
N GLU A 76 17.36 -15.05 6.14
CA GLU A 76 16.62 -15.85 7.14
C GLU A 76 15.66 -16.85 6.48
N GLU A 77 14.91 -16.45 5.44
CA GLU A 77 14.02 -17.35 4.70
C GLU A 77 14.80 -18.50 4.03
N ALA A 78 15.97 -18.22 3.45
CA ALA A 78 16.83 -19.23 2.84
C ALA A 78 17.43 -20.25 3.85
N LEU A 79 17.67 -19.83 5.10
CA LEU A 79 18.15 -20.73 6.15
C LEU A 79 17.07 -21.69 6.64
N LEU A 80 15.80 -21.24 6.70
CA LEU A 80 14.65 -22.05 7.11
C LEU A 80 14.23 -23.10 6.07
N GLU A 81 14.50 -22.90 4.79
CA GLU A 81 14.23 -23.90 3.74
C GLU A 81 15.23 -25.07 3.72
N HIS A 82 16.31 -24.99 4.49
CA HIS A 82 17.39 -25.99 4.55
C HIS A 82 17.39 -26.85 5.83
N GLU A 83 16.38 -26.73 6.70
CA GLU A 83 16.13 -27.62 7.86
C GLU A 83 14.99 -28.62 7.60
#